data_AF-X1QAJ6-F1
#
_entry.id   AF-X1QAJ6-F1
#
_cell.length_a   1.000
_cell.length_b   1.000
_cell.length_c   1.000
_cell.angle_alpha   90.00
_cell.angle_beta   90.00
_cell.angle_gamma   90.00
#
_symmetry.space_group_name_H-M   'P 1'
#
loop_
_entity.id
_entity.type
_entity.pdbx_description
1 polymer ?
#
loop_
_entity_poly.entity_id
_entity_poly.type
_entity_poly.pdbx_seq_one_letter_code
_entity_poly.pdbx_strand_id
1 'polypeptide(L)' 'MKREKEQSRTFQGIVQSGRGLGGPLMSTPNVLERLQQLVGCRIVPGTFNLRLTRPFDVPLANHLTFAELGV' A
#
# COMPACT_ATOMS: atom_id res chain seq x y z
N MET A 1 -11.76 2.94 -28.91
CA MET A 1 -11.48 3.41 -27.53
C MET A 1 -10.04 3.90 -27.46
N LYS A 2 -9.81 5.20 -27.22
CA LYS A 2 -8.47 5.74 -26.96
C LYS A 2 -8.17 5.50 -25.48
N ARG A 3 -7.10 4.75 -25.15
CA ARG A 3 -6.57 4.72 -23.78
C ARG A 3 -6.01 6.12 -23.51
N GLU A 4 -6.68 6.88 -22.65
CA GLU A 4 -6.08 8.09 -22.12
C GLU A 4 -4.76 7.69 -21.43
N LYS A 5 -3.66 8.38 -21.75
CA LYS A 5 -2.41 8.24 -21.02
C LYS A 5 -2.69 8.67 -19.59
N GLU A 6 -2.80 7.72 -18.65
CA GLU A 6 -2.70 8.03 -17.24
C GLU A 6 -1.39 8.81 -17.03
N GLN A 7 -1.51 10.10 -16.73
CA GLN A 7 -0.35 10.87 -16.29
C GLN A 7 0.13 10.25 -14.98
N SER A 8 1.33 9.67 -15.01
CA SER A 8 1.98 9.16 -13.82
C SER A 8 2.14 10.31 -12.81
N ARG A 9 1.43 10.22 -11.68
CA ARG A 9 1.57 11.16 -10.58
C ARG A 9 2.76 10.74 -9.72
N THR A 10 3.78 11.59 -9.65
CA THR A 10 4.91 11.37 -8.75
C THR A 10 4.60 11.90 -7.36
N PHE A 11 4.79 11.07 -6.33
CA PHE A 11 4.76 11.45 -4.93
C PHE A 11 6.19 11.46 -4.37
N GLN A 12 6.53 12.49 -3.60
CA GLN A 12 7.82 12.63 -2.93
C GLN A 12 7.59 12.79 -1.42
N GLY A 13 8.44 12.17 -0.63
CA GLY A 13 8.33 12.19 0.82
C GLY A 13 9.63 11.78 1.50
N ILE A 14 9.66 11.99 2.81
CA ILE A 14 10.78 11.64 3.68
C ILE A 14 10.48 10.29 4.30
N VAL A 15 11.44 9.37 4.26
CA VAL A 15 11.35 8.07 4.93
C VAL A 15 11.20 8.27 6.43
N GLN A 16 10.24 7.59 7.05
CA GLN A 16 10.00 7.71 8.48
C GLN A 16 9.87 6.35 9.16
N SER A 17 10.55 6.18 10.29
CA SER A 17 10.33 5.04 11.17
C SER A 17 8.95 5.14 11.83
N GLY A 18 8.23 4.03 11.86
CA GLY A 18 6.96 3.88 12.60
C GLY A 18 7.14 3.09 13.89
N ARG A 19 6.03 2.79 14.58
CA ARG A 19 6.02 1.93 15.79
C ARG A 19 6.06 0.43 15.48
N GLY A 20 6.35 0.04 14.25
CA GLY A 20 6.42 -1.36 13.82
C GLY A 20 5.07 -2.07 13.64
N LEU A 21 3.93 -1.37 13.74
CA LEU A 21 2.59 -1.99 13.67
C LEU A 21 2.28 -2.70 12.35
N GLY A 22 2.87 -2.24 11.24
CA GLY A 22 2.67 -2.86 9.93
C GLY A 22 3.23 -4.27 9.84
N GLY A 23 4.31 -4.57 10.58
CA GLY A 23 4.97 -5.88 10.57
C GLY A 23 4.05 -7.01 11.06
N PRO A 24 3.52 -6.93 12.30
CA PRO A 24 2.58 -7.92 12.82
C PRO A 24 1.33 -8.06 11.96
N LEU A 25 0.71 -6.95 11.51
CA LEU A 25 -0.49 -7.00 10.68
C LEU A 25 -0.23 -7.74 9.35
N MET A 26 0.85 -7.39 8.65
CA MET A 26 1.23 -8.03 7.39
C MET A 26 1.81 -9.43 7.57
N SER A 27 2.12 -9.86 8.80
CA SER A 27 2.51 -11.24 9.08
C SER A 27 1.31 -12.17 9.27
N THR A 28 0.09 -11.61 9.33
CA THR A 28 -1.13 -12.42 9.35
C THR A 28 -1.28 -13.13 8.00
N PRO A 29 -1.38 -14.48 7.95
CA PRO A 29 -1.28 -15.23 6.69
C PRO A 29 -2.29 -14.80 5.61
N ASN A 30 -3.56 -14.59 5.98
CA ASN A 30 -4.60 -14.12 5.07
C ASN A 30 -4.28 -12.72 4.53
N VAL A 31 -3.77 -11.81 5.36
CA VAL A 31 -3.37 -10.46 4.96
C VAL A 31 -2.24 -10.51 3.94
N LEU A 32 -1.19 -11.28 4.24
CA LEU A 32 -0.03 -11.40 3.36
C LEU A 32 -0.42 -12.01 2.01
N GLU A 33 -1.20 -13.09 2.03
CA GLU A 33 -1.66 -13.77 0.81
C GLU A 33 -2.47 -12.83 -0.09
N ARG A 34 -3.45 -12.11 0.49
CA ARG A 34 -4.29 -11.16 -0.25
C ARG A 34 -3.49 -10.00 -0.83
N LEU A 35 -2.53 -9.46 -0.06
CA LEU A 35 -1.64 -8.42 -0.56
C LEU A 35 -0.80 -8.95 -1.72
N GLN A 36 -0.18 -10.12 -1.61
CA GLN A 36 0.61 -10.72 -2.69
C GLN A 36 -0.22 -10.96 -3.96
N GLN A 37 -1.49 -11.39 -3.81
CA GLN A 37 -2.41 -11.55 -4.93
C GLN A 37 -2.73 -10.20 -5.61
N LEU A 38 -2.94 -9.13 -4.83
CA LEU A 38 -3.23 -7.80 -5.36
C LEU A 38 -2.06 -7.21 -6.17
N VAL A 39 -0.83 -7.31 -5.64
CA VAL A 39 0.36 -6.70 -6.27
C VAL A 39 1.11 -7.64 -7.23
N GLY A 40 0.80 -8.93 -7.23
CA GLY A 40 1.40 -9.91 -8.14
C GLY A 40 2.88 -10.19 -7.89
N CYS A 41 3.37 -9.92 -6.68
CA CYS A 41 4.77 -10.12 -6.32
C CYS A 41 4.93 -10.59 -4.87
N ARG A 42 6.15 -11.04 -4.52
CA ARG A 42 6.48 -11.39 -3.14
C ARG A 42 6.60 -10.11 -2.31
N ILE A 43 5.86 -10.06 -1.20
CA ILE A 43 5.89 -8.95 -0.25
C ILE A 43 6.72 -9.33 0.97
N VAL A 44 7.52 -8.39 1.45
CA VAL A 44 8.20 -8.48 2.75
C VAL A 44 7.26 -7.92 3.81
N PRO A 45 6.92 -8.66 4.88
CA PRO A 45 6.02 -8.17 5.92
C PRO A 45 6.56 -6.89 6.58
N GLY A 46 5.78 -5.82 6.52
CA GLY A 46 6.14 -4.50 7.03
C GLY A 46 5.77 -3.38 6.05
N THR A 47 5.65 -2.16 6.58
CA THR A 47 5.32 -0.99 5.77
C THR A 47 6.53 -0.08 5.60
N PHE A 48 6.67 0.47 4.39
CA PHE A 48 7.62 1.55 4.14
C PHE A 48 6.89 2.89 4.31
N ASN A 49 7.04 3.53 5.47
CA ASN A 49 6.31 4.77 5.74
C ASN A 49 7.03 5.97 5.12
N LEU A 50 6.27 6.75 4.35
CA LEU A 50 6.71 8.00 3.77
C LEU A 50 5.87 9.14 4.32
N ARG A 51 6.54 10.17 4.85
CA ARG A 51 5.89 11.45 5.16
C ARG A 51 5.94 12.33 3.93
N LEU A 52 4.79 12.52 3.29
CA LEU A 52 4.68 13.34 2.09
C LEU A 52 4.77 14.84 2.43
N THR A 53 5.19 15.65 1.47
CA THR A 53 5.22 17.12 1.58
C THR A 53 3.85 17.76 1.45
N ARG A 54 2.85 16.99 1.00
CA ARG A 54 1.44 17.39 0.86
C ARG A 54 0.53 16.25 1.32
N PRO A 55 -0.73 16.54 1.71
CA PRO A 55 -1.71 15.50 2.03
C PRO A 55 -1.86 14.48 0.90
N PHE A 56 -2.17 13.23 1.28
CA PHE A 56 -2.51 12.16 0.35
C PHE A 56 -4.04 11.99 0.33
N ASP A 57 -4.68 12.55 -0.68
CA ASP A 57 -6.15 12.57 -0.86
C ASP A 57 -6.55 11.98 -2.23
N VAL A 58 -5.68 11.17 -2.82
CA VAL A 58 -5.91 10.59 -4.15
C VAL A 58 -6.61 9.24 -4.06
N PRO A 59 -7.51 8.93 -5.01
CA PRO A 59 -8.04 7.58 -5.15
C PRO A 59 -6.92 6.58 -5.46
N LEU A 60 -6.92 5.45 -4.77
CA LEU A 60 -6.02 4.33 -5.04
C LEU A 60 -6.69 3.33 -5.98
N ALA A 61 -6.07 3.07 -7.13
CA ALA A 61 -6.56 2.06 -8.08
C ALA A 61 -6.50 0.64 -7.48
N ASN A 62 -5.47 0.34 -6.69
CA ASN A 62 -5.28 -0.94 -6.02
C ASN A 62 -5.15 -0.70 -4.51
N HIS A 63 -6.17 -1.08 -3.75
CA HIS A 63 -6.17 -1.01 -2.29
C HIS A 63 -6.94 -2.18 -1.69
N LEU A 64 -6.72 -2.44 -0.40
CA LEU A 64 -7.52 -3.34 0.42
C LEU A 64 -7.87 -2.63 1.73
N THR A 65 -9.05 -2.90 2.24
CA THR A 65 -9.56 -2.44 3.52
C THR A 65 -9.45 -3.54 4.57
N PHE A 66 -9.48 -3.17 5.86
CA PHE A 66 -9.50 -4.14 6.95
C PHE A 66 -10.67 -5.14 6.83
N ALA A 67 -11.83 -4.66 6.38
CA ALA A 67 -13.00 -5.51 6.12
C ALA A 67 -12.73 -6.56 5.02
N GLU A 68 -12.10 -6.18 3.91
CA GLU A 68 -11.72 -7.11 2.83
C GLU A 68 -10.62 -8.11 3.27
N LEU A 69 -9.81 -7.71 4.23
CA LEU A 69 -8.77 -8.54 4.82
C LEU A 69 -9.28 -9.44 5.95
N GLY A 70 -10.49 -9.21 6.48
CA GLY A 70 -11.08 -9.99 7.57
C GLY A 70 -10.37 -9.81 8.92
N VAL A 71 -9.86 -8.60 9.19
CA VAL A 71 -9.15 -8.20 10.41
C VAL A 71 -9.78 -6.99 11.08
#